data_AF-A0A8J8E3U4-F1
#
_entry.id   AF-A0A8J8E3U4-F1
#
_cell.length_a   1.000
_cell.length_b   1.000
_cell.length_c   1.000
_cell.angle_alpha   90.00
_cell.angle_beta   90.00
_cell.angle_gamma   90.00
#
_symmetry.space_group_name_H-M   'P 1'
#
loop_
_entity.id
_entity.type
_entity.pdbx_description
1 polymer ?
#
loop_
_entity_poly.entity_id
_entity_poly.type
_entity_poly.pdbx_seq_one_letter_code
_entity_poly.pdbx_strand_id
1 'polypeptide(L)'
;MKGFIYNAEGLSLPIEFALGVPFKFECSEEDCGKRVVIEGVVVEVDSDEFTQVLERTVENSPDFKKILEITARRYVFRGKVNGKEVELPVESFEDFAKRFLDEVLVLKG
;
A
#
# COMPACT_ATOMS: atom_id res chain seq x y z
N MET A 1 -4.14 -6.81 11.26
CA MET A 1 -2.94 -5.96 11.02
C MET A 1 -3.39 -4.62 10.51
N LYS A 2 -2.53 -3.59 10.59
CA LYS A 2 -2.79 -2.27 10.01
C LYS A 2 -1.64 -1.90 9.09
N GLY A 3 -1.94 -1.19 8.01
CA GLY A 3 -0.94 -0.81 7.00
C GLY A 3 -1.45 0.23 6.03
N PHE A 4 -0.58 0.66 5.14
CA PHE A 4 -0.92 1.50 4.00
C PHE A 4 -1.08 0.64 2.75
N ILE A 5 -2.16 0.87 2.01
CA ILE A 5 -2.24 0.52 0.58
C ILE A 5 -1.87 1.76 -0.23
N TYR A 6 -0.93 1.62 -1.16
CA TYR A 6 -0.46 2.74 -1.97
C TYR A 6 -1.17 2.81 -3.31
N ASN A 7 -1.38 4.04 -3.80
CA ASN A 7 -2.00 4.35 -5.07
C ASN A 7 -3.44 3.81 -5.23
N ALA A 8 -4.18 3.71 -4.12
CA ALA A 8 -5.61 3.46 -4.16
C ALA A 8 -6.32 4.75 -4.58
N GLU A 9 -6.74 4.83 -5.86
CA GLU A 9 -7.15 6.09 -6.51
C GLU A 9 -6.10 7.20 -6.34
N GLY A 10 -4.81 6.93 -6.46
CA GLY A 10 -3.80 7.98 -6.26
C GLY A 10 -3.65 8.47 -4.81
N LEU A 11 -4.18 7.74 -3.84
CA LEU A 11 -4.01 8.00 -2.41
C LEU A 11 -3.23 6.87 -1.73
N SER A 12 -2.53 7.21 -0.65
CA SER A 12 -2.02 6.24 0.33
C SER A 12 -3.06 6.10 1.43
N LEU A 13 -3.74 4.96 1.51
CA LEU A 13 -4.87 4.79 2.42
C LEU A 13 -4.52 3.86 3.58
N PRO A 14 -4.78 4.26 4.84
CA PRO A 14 -4.65 3.36 5.98
C PRO A 14 -5.77 2.33 5.95
N ILE A 15 -5.43 1.05 6.09
CA ILE A 15 -6.37 -0.07 6.09
C ILE A 15 -6.11 -1.02 7.27
N GLU A 16 -7.17 -1.66 7.74
CA GLU A 16 -7.10 -2.82 8.63
C GLU A 16 -7.35 -4.09 7.82
N PHE A 17 -6.49 -5.09 7.95
CA PHE A 17 -6.58 -6.31 7.17
C PHE A 17 -6.04 -7.54 7.92
N ALA A 18 -6.47 -8.72 7.50
CA ALA A 18 -5.87 -10.00 7.84
C ALA A 18 -5.43 -10.71 6.56
N LEU A 19 -4.30 -11.40 6.59
CA LEU A 19 -3.74 -12.07 5.40
C LEU A 19 -4.70 -13.15 4.90
N GLY A 20 -4.98 -13.14 3.60
CA GLY A 20 -5.87 -14.11 2.96
C GLY A 20 -7.36 -13.92 3.27
N VAL A 21 -7.74 -12.93 4.09
CA VAL A 21 -9.14 -12.66 4.45
C VAL A 21 -9.68 -11.49 3.62
N PRO A 22 -10.78 -11.69 2.87
CA PRO A 22 -11.41 -10.61 2.13
C PRO A 22 -11.94 -9.52 3.08
N PHE A 23 -11.79 -8.27 2.67
CA PHE A 23 -12.31 -7.12 3.40
C PHE A 23 -12.90 -6.08 2.45
N LYS A 24 -13.69 -5.17 3.03
CA LYS A 24 -14.21 -3.98 2.38
C LYS A 24 -13.86 -2.76 3.21
N PHE A 25 -13.34 -1.73 2.56
CA PHE A 25 -13.04 -0.44 3.15
C PHE A 25 -13.68 0.65 2.30
N GLU A 26 -14.25 1.66 2.94
CA GLU A 26 -14.81 2.83 2.27
C GLU A 26 -14.27 4.10 2.93
N CYS A 27 -13.74 5.00 2.11
CA CYS A 27 -13.40 6.36 2.52
C CYS A 27 -14.36 7.32 1.84
N SER A 28 -14.97 8.20 2.64
CA SER A 28 -15.90 9.21 2.15
C SER A 28 -15.17 10.34 1.42
N GLU A 29 -15.93 11.14 0.66
CA GLU A 29 -15.38 12.36 0.05
C GLU A 29 -14.94 13.40 1.09
N GLU A 30 -15.60 13.43 2.25
CA GLU A 30 -15.24 14.32 3.36
C GLU A 30 -13.86 13.96 3.94
N ASP A 31 -13.56 12.66 4.07
CA ASP A 31 -12.33 12.18 4.69
C ASP A 31 -11.14 12.13 3.71
N CYS A 32 -11.40 11.73 2.45
CA CYS A 32 -10.35 11.49 1.45
C CYS A 32 -10.30 12.53 0.31
N GLY A 33 -11.20 13.53 0.31
CA GLY A 33 -11.38 14.46 -0.81
C GLY A 33 -12.01 13.82 -2.05
N LYS A 34 -12.32 12.53 -1.99
CA LYS A 34 -13.05 11.74 -3.00
C LYS A 34 -13.51 10.43 -2.38
N ARG A 35 -14.59 9.86 -2.92
CA ARG A 35 -15.05 8.54 -2.51
C ARG A 35 -14.11 7.43 -3.02
N VAL A 36 -13.64 6.59 -2.11
CA VAL A 36 -12.83 5.40 -2.44
C VAL A 36 -13.45 4.18 -1.78
N VAL A 37 -13.76 3.15 -2.58
CA VAL A 37 -14.23 1.85 -2.12
C VAL A 37 -13.20 0.79 -2.50
N ILE A 38 -12.69 0.07 -1.51
CA ILE A 38 -11.69 -0.99 -1.69
C ILE A 38 -12.34 -2.31 -1.29
N GLU A 39 -12.27 -3.31 -2.17
CA GLU A 39 -12.80 -4.65 -1.93
C GLU A 39 -11.79 -5.68 -2.41
N GLY A 40 -11.26 -6.52 -1.52
CA GLY A 40 -10.25 -7.49 -1.91
C GLY A 40 -9.56 -8.15 -0.75
N VAL A 41 -8.35 -8.64 -0.99
CA VAL A 41 -7.56 -9.39 -0.02
C VAL A 41 -6.12 -8.90 -0.04
N VAL A 42 -5.48 -8.87 1.12
CA VAL A 42 -4.03 -8.71 1.21
C VAL A 42 -3.41 -10.10 1.35
N VAL A 43 -2.42 -10.39 0.51
CA VAL A 43 -1.67 -11.65 0.52
C VAL A 43 -0.20 -11.38 0.78
N GLU A 44 0.46 -12.37 1.38
CA GLU A 44 1.91 -12.41 1.46
C GLU A 44 2.48 -12.99 0.15
N VAL A 45 3.50 -12.34 -0.38
CA VAL A 45 4.15 -12.68 -1.66
C VAL A 45 5.66 -12.65 -1.50
N ASP A 46 6.39 -13.22 -2.46
CA ASP A 46 7.84 -13.06 -2.49
C ASP A 46 8.27 -11.64 -2.91
N SER A 47 9.54 -11.35 -2.68
CA SER A 47 10.11 -10.02 -2.95
C SER A 47 10.11 -9.67 -4.45
N ASP A 48 10.18 -10.66 -5.34
CA ASP A 48 10.22 -10.41 -6.78
C ASP A 48 8.84 -9.99 -7.28
N GLU A 49 7.80 -10.70 -6.85
CA GLU A 49 6.41 -10.35 -7.16
C GLU A 49 6.05 -8.97 -6.60
N PHE A 50 6.41 -8.71 -5.33
CA PHE A 50 6.20 -7.39 -4.73
C PHE A 50 6.91 -6.29 -5.53
N THR A 51 8.15 -6.52 -5.94
CA THR A 51 8.94 -5.54 -6.72
C THR A 51 8.25 -5.23 -8.05
N GLN A 52 7.71 -6.23 -8.74
CA GLN A 52 6.97 -6.01 -9.98
C GLN A 52 5.68 -5.20 -9.76
N VAL A 53 4.94 -5.45 -8.67
CA VAL A 53 3.74 -4.66 -8.32
C VAL A 53 4.12 -3.22 -8.00
N LEU A 54 5.20 -3.03 -7.23
CA LEU A 54 5.73 -1.74 -6.83
C LEU A 54 6.17 -0.90 -8.04
N GLU A 55 6.96 -1.46 -8.94
CA GLU A 55 7.44 -0.78 -10.16
C GLU A 55 6.26 -0.39 -11.06
N ARG A 56 5.33 -1.33 -11.34
CA ARG A 56 4.10 -1.03 -12.09
C ARG A 56 3.29 0.10 -11.45
N THR A 57 3.23 0.16 -10.12
CA THR A 57 2.51 1.20 -9.39
C THR A 57 3.14 2.58 -9.64
N VAL A 58 4.47 2.67 -9.59
CA VAL A 58 5.22 3.92 -9.81
C VAL A 58 5.22 4.35 -11.28
N GLU A 59 5.28 3.40 -12.21
CA GLU A 59 5.16 3.67 -13.66
C GLU A 59 3.80 4.29 -13.99
N ASN A 60 2.72 3.77 -13.40
CA ASN A 60 1.37 4.29 -13.61
C ASN A 60 1.09 5.60 -12.84
N SER A 61 1.83 5.88 -11.76
CA SER A 61 1.68 7.09 -10.97
C SER A 61 3.04 7.56 -10.43
N PRO A 62 3.76 8.42 -11.17
CA PRO A 62 5.09 8.89 -10.79
C PRO A 62 5.16 9.64 -9.44
N ASP A 63 4.04 10.14 -8.94
CA ASP A 63 3.93 10.78 -7.62
C ASP A 63 4.27 9.80 -6.47
N PHE A 64 4.19 8.50 -6.74
CA PHE A 64 4.51 7.44 -5.79
C PHE A 64 5.99 7.02 -5.81
N LYS A 65 6.91 7.74 -6.48
CA LYS A 65 8.34 7.36 -6.50
C LYS A 65 8.98 7.07 -5.14
N LYS A 66 8.52 7.73 -4.06
CA LYS A 66 9.03 7.48 -2.70
C LYS A 66 8.80 6.04 -2.21
N ILE A 67 7.77 5.35 -2.68
CA ILE A 67 7.51 3.97 -2.23
C ILE A 67 8.54 2.96 -2.78
N LEU A 68 9.43 3.38 -3.70
CA LEU A 68 10.58 2.57 -4.12
C LEU A 68 11.55 2.27 -2.97
N GLU A 69 11.55 3.10 -1.92
CA GLU A 69 12.38 2.96 -0.72
C GLU A 69 11.86 1.86 0.24
N ILE A 70 10.68 1.28 -0.02
CA ILE A 70 10.14 0.18 0.79
C ILE A 70 11.08 -1.03 0.74
N THR A 71 11.57 -1.42 1.91
CA THR A 71 12.47 -2.56 2.11
C THR A 71 11.71 -3.83 2.50
N ALA A 72 10.55 -3.71 3.18
CA ALA A 72 9.70 -4.83 3.55
C ALA A 72 8.77 -5.25 2.39
N ARG A 73 9.34 -5.96 1.41
CA ARG A 73 8.69 -6.34 0.15
C ARG A 73 7.92 -7.65 0.24
N ARG A 74 6.77 -7.64 0.92
CA ARG A 74 6.05 -8.89 1.24
C ARG A 74 4.53 -8.86 1.10
N TYR A 75 3.87 -7.71 1.02
CA TYR A 75 2.40 -7.67 1.00
C TYR A 75 1.85 -6.99 -0.25
N VAL A 76 0.91 -7.66 -0.90
CA VAL A 76 0.20 -7.15 -2.07
C VAL A 76 -1.29 -7.23 -1.82
N PHE A 77 -2.00 -6.14 -2.09
CA PHE A 77 -3.43 -6.13 -2.22
C PHE A 77 -3.83 -6.61 -3.61
N ARG A 78 -4.78 -7.55 -3.69
CA ARG A 78 -5.43 -7.97 -4.92
C ARG A 78 -6.94 -7.78 -4.77
N GLY A 79 -7.54 -7.03 -5.67
CA GLY A 79 -8.97 -6.77 -5.61
C GLY A 79 -9.41 -5.61 -6.48
N LYS A 80 -10.40 -4.87 -6.01
CA LYS A 80 -11.01 -3.75 -6.72
C LYS A 80 -10.88 -2.47 -5.92
N VAL A 81 -10.57 -1.39 -6.62
CA VAL A 81 -10.68 -0.03 -6.11
C VAL A 81 -11.68 0.70 -7.01
N ASN A 82 -12.77 1.20 -6.42
CA ASN A 82 -13.90 1.80 -7.14
C ASN A 82 -14.42 0.91 -8.30
N GLY A 83 -14.43 -0.41 -8.08
CA GLY A 83 -14.87 -1.40 -9.07
C GLY A 83 -13.84 -1.80 -10.12
N LYS A 84 -12.70 -1.11 -10.22
CA LYS A 84 -11.59 -1.43 -11.14
C LYS A 84 -10.63 -2.42 -10.51
N GLU A 85 -10.31 -3.51 -11.22
CA GLU A 85 -9.34 -4.50 -10.76
C GLU A 85 -7.93 -3.93 -10.73
N VAL A 86 -7.23 -4.12 -9.61
CA VAL A 86 -5.88 -3.63 -9.37
C VAL A 86 -5.09 -4.59 -8.47
N GLU A 87 -3.77 -4.51 -8.61
CA GLU A 87 -2.80 -5.04 -7.65
C GLU A 87 -2.01 -3.85 -7.11
N LEU A 88 -1.93 -3.70 -5.79
CA LEU A 88 -1.28 -2.54 -5.17
C LEU A 88 -0.35 -2.99 -4.04
N PRO A 89 0.81 -2.34 -3.85
CA PRO A 89 1.72 -2.69 -2.77
C PRO A 89 1.12 -2.25 -1.44
N VAL A 90 1.35 -3.07 -0.42
CA VAL A 90 0.93 -2.81 0.96
C VAL A 90 2.15 -2.81 1.87
N GLU A 91 2.31 -1.79 2.71
CA GLU A 91 3.33 -1.73 3.77
C GLU A 91 2.62 -1.77 5.12
N SER A 92 3.03 -2.66 6.02
CA SER A 92 2.48 -2.66 7.38
C SER A 92 2.94 -1.41 8.13
N PHE A 93 2.17 -0.93 9.11
CA PHE A 93 2.60 0.21 9.91
C PHE A 93 3.88 -0.07 10.70
N GLU A 94 4.13 -1.33 11.08
CA GLU A 94 5.37 -1.73 11.73
C GLU A 94 6.57 -1.58 10.80
N ASP A 95 6.45 -2.06 9.55
CA ASP A 95 7.50 -1.95 8.55
C ASP A 95 7.76 -0.49 8.16
N PHE A 96 6.69 0.29 7.95
CA PHE A 96 6.78 1.73 7.70
C PHE A 96 7.50 2.46 8.85
N ALA A 97 7.12 2.19 10.10
CA ALA A 97 7.74 2.82 11.26
C ALA A 97 9.22 2.45 11.39
N LYS A 98 9.57 1.19 11.14
CA LYS A 98 10.95 0.73 11.14
C LYS A 98 11.79 1.47 10.10
N ARG A 99 11.31 1.53 8.85
CA ARG A 99 11.98 2.25 7.77
C ARG A 99 12.14 3.74 8.09
N PHE A 100 11.09 4.38 8.61
CA PHE A 100 11.15 5.78 9.01
C PHE A 100 12.19 6.03 10.11
N LEU A 101 12.29 5.16 11.11
CA LEU A 101 13.29 5.27 12.17
C LEU A 101 14.71 5.08 11.63
N ASP A 102 14.91 4.12 10.72
CA ASP A 102 16.21 3.86 10.10
C ASP A 102 16.67 5.09 9.28
N GLU A 103 15.79 5.73 8.51
CA GLU A 103 16.09 6.95 7.76
C GLU A 103 16.41 8.15 8.68
N VAL A 104 15.65 8.34 9.77
CA VAL A 104 15.84 9.46 10.71
C VAL A 104 17.10 9.30 11.56
N LEU A 105 17.43 8.08 11.99
CA LEU A 105 18.63 7.81 12.79
C LEU A 105 19.91 8.00 11.97
N VAL A 106 19.90 7.68 10.68
CA VAL A 106 21.04 7.92 9.77
C VAL A 106 21.30 9.41 9.55
N LEU A 107 20.28 10.26 9.58
CA LEU A 107 20.43 11.72 9.42
C LEU A 107 20.96 12.45 10.68
N LYS A 108 21.04 11.77 11.82
CA LYS A 108 21.59 12.33 13.08
C LYS A 108 22.97 11.77 13.46
N GLY A 109 23.54 10.89 12.64
CA GLY A 109 24.85 10.24 12.84
C GLY A 109 26.00 10.92 12.13
#